data_AF-A0A9D7P867-F1
#
_entry.id   AF-A0A9D7P867-F1
#
_cell.length_a   1.000
_cell.length_b   1.000
_cell.length_c   1.000
_cell.angle_alpha   90.00
_cell.angle_beta   90.00
_cell.angle_gamma   90.00
#
_symmetry.space_group_name_H-M   'P 1'
#
loop_
_entity.id
_entity.type
_entity.pdbx_description
1 polymer ?
#
loop_
_entity_poly.entity_id
_entity_poly.type
_entity_poly.pdbx_seq_one_letter_code
_entity_poly.pdbx_strand_id
1 'polypeptide(L)'
;MEEDVSHEPAPDDYSQIRIDPPTISVYMSLGASWYIPDNGGKMYQASPFSRIHGDYHALWIDPQNPQSPDYRLGRWHSSATIKAGRWDYINTIPLGQFYEVGFDFRKPYWVYGGLQDNGSWGAPVATLNNTGVSNDEWIRTGGGDGFLCPVDPKTGI
;
A
#
# COMPACT_ATOMS: atom_id res chain seq x y z
N MET A 1 11.64 22.20 -28.49
CA MET A 1 12.31 21.05 -27.86
C MET A 1 11.48 20.74 -26.63
N GLU A 2 10.48 19.87 -26.77
CA GLU A 2 9.81 19.27 -25.62
C GLU A 2 10.59 18.00 -25.30
N GLU A 3 11.12 17.92 -24.09
CA GLU A 3 11.69 16.68 -23.58
C GLU A 3 10.54 15.70 -23.38
N ASP A 4 10.56 14.62 -24.15
CA ASP A 4 9.73 13.44 -23.93
C ASP A 4 10.30 12.71 -22.71
N VAL A 5 9.82 13.08 -21.51
CA VAL A 5 10.19 12.41 -20.27
C VAL A 5 9.40 11.11 -20.20
N SER A 6 9.89 10.09 -20.88
CA SER A 6 9.40 8.72 -20.76
C SER A 6 9.56 8.30 -19.31
N HIS A 7 8.48 8.37 -18.55
CA HIS A 7 8.38 7.73 -17.24
C HIS A 7 8.33 6.23 -17.50
N GLU A 8 9.50 5.61 -17.59
CA GLU A 8 9.66 4.17 -17.57
C GLU A 8 10.02 3.80 -16.12
N PRO A 9 9.05 3.39 -15.28
CA PRO A 9 9.39 2.82 -13.99
C PRO A 9 10.25 1.58 -14.23
N ALA A 10 11.22 1.35 -13.34
CA ALA A 10 12.15 0.23 -13.47
C ALA A 10 11.40 -1.10 -13.77
N PRO A 11 11.96 -2.02 -14.58
CA PRO A 11 11.24 -3.16 -15.15
C PRO A 11 10.75 -4.21 -14.14
N ASP A 12 10.99 -3.99 -12.85
CA ASP A 12 10.91 -4.99 -11.80
C ASP A 12 9.81 -4.56 -10.81
N ASP A 13 8.82 -5.45 -10.61
CA ASP A 13 7.59 -5.32 -9.80
C ASP A 13 6.60 -4.19 -10.17
N TYR A 14 7.08 -3.14 -10.82
CA TYR A 14 6.31 -2.06 -11.42
C TYR A 14 6.38 -2.17 -12.96
N SER A 15 5.42 -1.57 -13.69
CA SER A 15 5.34 -1.54 -15.17
C SER A 15 4.59 -2.70 -15.88
N GLN A 16 3.66 -3.39 -15.21
CA GLN A 16 2.87 -4.46 -15.84
C GLN A 16 1.72 -3.99 -16.75
N ILE A 17 1.90 -4.07 -18.06
CA ILE A 17 0.83 -3.83 -19.04
C ILE A 17 -0.23 -4.94 -18.97
N ARG A 18 -1.50 -4.56 -18.80
CA ARG A 18 -2.68 -5.44 -18.85
C ARG A 18 -3.66 -4.89 -19.85
N ILE A 19 -4.18 -5.71 -20.75
CA ILE A 19 -5.12 -5.33 -21.81
C ILE A 19 -6.51 -5.83 -21.44
N ASP A 20 -7.50 -4.93 -21.52
CA ASP A 20 -8.91 -5.29 -21.41
C ASP A 20 -9.48 -5.64 -22.81
N PRO A 21 -9.97 -6.87 -23.07
CA PRO A 21 -10.30 -7.32 -24.43
C PRO A 21 -11.43 -6.59 -25.19
N PRO A 22 -12.56 -6.16 -24.58
CA PRO A 22 -13.64 -5.47 -25.29
C PRO A 22 -13.40 -3.97 -25.47
N THR A 23 -12.50 -3.38 -24.69
CA THR A 23 -12.12 -1.98 -24.73
C THR A 23 -10.60 -1.97 -24.74
N ILE A 24 -9.99 -1.76 -25.91
CA ILE A 24 -8.53 -1.72 -26.18
C ILE A 24 -7.76 -0.67 -25.32
N SER A 25 -8.34 -0.15 -24.25
CA SER A 25 -8.00 1.12 -23.63
C SER A 25 -7.50 1.02 -22.21
N VAL A 26 -7.04 -0.14 -21.74
CA VAL A 26 -6.29 -0.17 -20.49
C VAL A 26 -4.89 -0.68 -20.80
N TYR A 27 -3.91 0.19 -20.59
CA TYR A 27 -2.50 -0.14 -20.49
C TYR A 27 -2.14 0.45 -19.15
N MET A 28 -1.76 -0.36 -18.17
CA MET A 28 -1.31 0.18 -16.90
C MET A 28 0.18 -0.04 -16.81
N SER A 29 0.92 1.05 -16.60
CA SER A 29 2.18 0.89 -15.90
C SER A 29 1.81 0.90 -14.43
N LEU A 30 1.71 -0.27 -13.83
CA LEU A 30 1.48 -0.38 -12.39
C LEU A 30 2.72 0.19 -11.71
N GLY A 31 2.61 1.37 -11.13
CA GLY A 31 3.70 2.11 -10.48
C GLY A 31 3.17 2.76 -9.20
N ALA A 32 3.82 3.84 -8.76
CA ALA A 32 3.25 4.74 -7.75
C ALA A 32 1.87 5.31 -8.19
N SER A 33 1.56 5.29 -9.48
CA SER A 33 0.32 5.81 -10.06
C SER A 33 -0.23 4.92 -11.17
N TRP A 34 -1.50 5.15 -11.55
CA TRP A 34 -2.11 4.49 -12.69
C TRP A 34 -1.92 5.30 -13.94
N TYR A 35 -1.86 4.62 -15.08
CA TYR A 35 -1.85 5.26 -16.38
C TYR A 35 -2.92 4.64 -17.27
N ILE A 36 -3.52 5.44 -18.14
CA ILE A 36 -4.55 5.02 -19.11
C ILE A 36 -4.21 5.68 -20.46
N PRO A 37 -4.30 4.95 -21.59
CA PRO A 37 -4.11 5.53 -22.92
C PRO A 37 -5.29 6.43 -23.33
N ASP A 38 -5.01 7.46 -24.12
CA ASP A 38 -6.03 8.15 -24.92
C ASP A 38 -6.34 7.39 -26.23
N ASN A 39 -7.26 7.93 -27.04
CA ASN A 39 -7.63 7.38 -28.35
C ASN A 39 -6.46 7.37 -29.37
N GLY A 40 -5.34 8.03 -29.07
CA GLY A 40 -4.12 8.05 -29.86
C GLY A 40 -2.97 7.20 -29.29
N GLY A 41 -3.21 6.46 -28.20
CA GLY A 41 -2.22 5.61 -27.53
C GLY A 41 -1.25 6.35 -26.61
N LYS A 42 -1.47 7.65 -26.34
CA LYS A 42 -0.66 8.41 -25.37
C LYS A 42 -1.14 8.12 -23.95
N MET A 43 -0.19 7.87 -23.06
CA MET A 43 -0.47 7.51 -21.67
C MET A 43 -0.67 8.76 -20.80
N TYR A 44 -1.71 8.75 -19.98
CA TYR A 44 -1.98 9.81 -19.00
C TYR A 44 -2.06 9.23 -17.60
N GLN A 45 -1.42 9.92 -16.65
CA GLN A 45 -1.53 9.56 -15.24
C GLN A 45 -2.98 9.73 -14.79
N ALA A 46 -3.58 8.64 -14.37
CA ALA A 46 -4.92 8.58 -13.83
C ALA A 46 -4.84 8.31 -12.33
N SER A 47 -5.73 8.93 -11.57
CA SER A 47 -6.09 8.48 -10.24
C SER A 47 -7.61 8.25 -10.26
N PRO A 48 -8.07 7.18 -10.93
CA PRO A 48 -9.50 6.96 -11.14
C PRO A 48 -10.26 6.77 -9.82
N PHE A 49 -9.54 6.48 -8.74
CA PHE A 49 -10.10 6.30 -7.41
C PHE A 49 -9.37 7.18 -6.40
N SER A 50 -10.11 8.05 -5.72
CA SER A 50 -9.58 8.79 -4.59
C SER A 50 -9.36 7.87 -3.39
N ARG A 51 -8.32 8.17 -2.60
CA ARG A 51 -8.02 7.53 -1.30
C ARG A 51 -7.51 6.07 -1.37
N ILE A 52 -7.21 5.56 -2.55
CA ILE A 52 -6.39 4.34 -2.67
C ILE A 52 -4.92 4.75 -2.59
N HIS A 53 -4.16 4.12 -1.68
CA HIS A 53 -2.70 4.26 -1.65
C HIS A 53 -2.10 3.84 -3.00
N GLY A 54 -0.97 4.45 -3.37
CA GLY A 54 -0.23 4.10 -4.59
C GLY A 54 0.35 2.68 -4.54
N ASP A 55 1.40 2.45 -5.32
CA ASP A 55 2.18 1.21 -5.31
C ASP A 55 1.39 -0.03 -5.71
N TYR A 56 0.93 0.00 -6.96
CA TYR A 56 0.20 -1.11 -7.54
C TYR A 56 1.20 -2.11 -8.13
N HIS A 57 1.04 -3.40 -7.79
CA HIS A 57 1.95 -4.48 -8.21
C HIS A 57 1.27 -5.55 -9.06
N ALA A 58 -0.05 -5.65 -8.93
CA ALA A 58 -0.85 -6.55 -9.76
C ALA A 58 -2.21 -5.94 -10.03
N LEU A 59 -2.71 -6.20 -11.24
CA LEU A 59 -4.11 -6.04 -11.57
C LEU A 59 -4.62 -7.35 -12.17
N TRP A 60 -5.81 -7.74 -11.73
CA TRP A 60 -6.63 -8.74 -12.37
C TRP A 60 -7.95 -8.13 -12.87
N ILE A 61 -8.34 -8.51 -14.09
CA ILE A 61 -9.57 -8.10 -14.79
C ILE A 61 -10.41 -9.37 -14.97
N ASP A 62 -11.71 -9.29 -14.66
CA ASP A 62 -12.63 -10.40 -14.88
C ASP A 62 -12.89 -10.59 -16.39
N PRO A 63 -12.46 -11.70 -17.01
CA PRO A 63 -12.64 -11.92 -18.45
C PRO A 63 -14.11 -12.14 -18.84
N GLN A 64 -15.00 -12.44 -17.88
CA GLN A 64 -16.42 -12.68 -18.14
C GLN A 64 -17.26 -11.40 -18.04
N ASN A 65 -16.75 -10.38 -17.34
CA ASN A 65 -17.41 -9.09 -17.21
C ASN A 65 -16.43 -7.91 -17.40
N PRO A 66 -15.78 -7.83 -18.57
CA PRO A 66 -14.74 -6.83 -18.81
C PRO A 66 -15.26 -5.38 -18.91
N GLN A 67 -16.57 -5.18 -19.06
CA GLN A 67 -17.20 -3.84 -19.07
C GLN A 67 -17.59 -3.33 -17.67
N SER A 68 -17.47 -4.17 -16.63
CA SER A 68 -17.67 -3.73 -15.26
C SER A 68 -16.34 -3.26 -14.69
N PRO A 69 -16.30 -2.18 -13.89
CA PRO A 69 -15.09 -1.73 -13.20
C PRO A 69 -14.71 -2.67 -12.04
N ASP A 70 -14.85 -3.99 -12.25
CA ASP A 70 -14.63 -5.04 -11.28
C ASP A 70 -13.15 -5.46 -11.38
N TYR A 71 -12.30 -4.63 -10.81
CA TYR A 71 -10.85 -4.81 -10.80
C TYR A 71 -10.38 -5.36 -9.46
N ARG A 72 -9.38 -6.23 -9.47
CA ARG A 72 -8.65 -6.61 -8.26
C ARG A 72 -7.22 -6.15 -8.32
N LEU A 73 -6.81 -5.41 -7.31
CA LEU A 73 -5.50 -4.81 -7.19
C LEU A 73 -4.70 -5.52 -6.12
N GLY A 74 -3.49 -5.93 -6.47
CA GLY A 74 -2.49 -6.43 -5.53
C GLY A 74 -1.46 -5.34 -5.21
N ARG A 75 -1.15 -5.21 -3.93
CA ARG A 75 -0.06 -4.42 -3.36
C ARG A 75 0.69 -5.31 -2.36
N TRP A 76 1.92 -4.95 -1.99
CA TRP A 76 2.74 -5.76 -1.07
C TRP A 76 2.03 -6.14 0.23
N HIS A 77 1.32 -5.20 0.84
CA HIS A 77 0.70 -5.38 2.17
C HIS A 77 -0.83 -5.47 2.13
N SER A 78 -1.46 -5.36 0.96
CA SER A 78 -2.92 -5.32 0.87
C SER A 78 -3.45 -5.54 -0.54
N SER A 79 -4.74 -5.85 -0.63
CA SER A 79 -5.44 -5.82 -1.92
C SER A 79 -6.63 -4.86 -1.88
N ALA A 80 -7.13 -4.48 -3.05
CA ALA A 80 -8.39 -3.76 -3.16
C ALA A 80 -9.25 -4.37 -4.26
N THR A 81 -10.54 -4.46 -4.00
CA THR A 81 -11.53 -4.75 -5.06
C THR A 81 -12.20 -3.45 -5.42
N ILE A 82 -12.25 -3.13 -6.71
CA ILE A 82 -13.06 -2.04 -7.23
C ILE A 82 -14.34 -2.65 -7.76
N LYS A 83 -15.48 -2.01 -7.50
CA LYS A 83 -16.79 -2.39 -8.03
C LYS A 83 -17.65 -1.16 -8.20
N ALA A 84 -18.21 -0.98 -9.39
CA ALA A 84 -19.04 0.18 -9.75
C ALA A 84 -18.44 1.56 -9.34
N GLY A 85 -17.13 1.75 -9.49
CA GLY A 85 -16.46 3.01 -9.14
C GLY A 85 -16.13 3.19 -7.65
N ARG A 86 -16.49 2.22 -6.81
CA ARG A 86 -16.12 2.16 -5.38
C ARG A 86 -15.02 1.15 -5.18
N TRP A 87 -14.29 1.27 -4.08
CA TRP A 87 -13.24 0.32 -3.74
C TRP A 87 -13.33 -0.09 -2.27
N ASP A 88 -12.96 -1.36 -2.00
CA ASP A 88 -12.89 -1.93 -0.67
C ASP A 88 -11.45 -2.34 -0.34
N TYR A 89 -10.95 -1.91 0.81
CA TYR A 89 -9.64 -2.28 1.33
C TYR A 89 -9.70 -3.68 1.94
N ILE A 90 -8.94 -4.63 1.40
CA ILE A 90 -8.87 -6.00 1.92
C ILE A 90 -7.63 -6.10 2.81
N ASN A 91 -7.87 -6.10 4.12
CA ASN A 91 -6.85 -6.21 5.17
C ASN A 91 -7.12 -7.39 6.10
N THR A 92 -7.19 -8.58 5.52
CA THR A 92 -7.55 -9.81 6.24
C THR A 92 -6.35 -10.68 6.58
N ILE A 93 -5.13 -10.26 6.20
CA ILE A 93 -3.89 -10.97 6.48
C ILE A 93 -3.00 -10.04 7.30
N PRO A 94 -2.51 -10.48 8.48
CA PRO A 94 -1.61 -9.67 9.30
C PRO A 94 -0.22 -9.61 8.64
N LEU A 95 -0.04 -8.66 7.72
CA LEU A 95 1.21 -8.39 7.04
C LEU A 95 1.68 -6.98 7.38
N GLY A 96 2.95 -6.85 7.74
CA GLY A 96 3.61 -5.58 7.98
C GLY A 96 5.11 -5.75 7.84
N GLN A 97 5.78 -4.76 7.28
CA GLN A 97 7.23 -4.72 7.16
C GLN A 97 7.77 -3.64 8.08
N PHE A 98 8.42 -4.05 9.17
CA PHE A 98 9.20 -3.14 10.00
C PHE A 98 10.56 -2.89 9.34
N TYR A 99 10.97 -1.63 9.24
CA TYR A 99 12.34 -1.30 8.84
C TYR A 99 13.32 -1.52 9.99
N GLU A 100 12.98 -0.98 11.16
CA GLU A 100 13.79 -1.05 12.36
C GLU A 100 12.91 -1.14 13.60
N VAL A 101 13.44 -1.81 14.64
CA VAL A 101 12.76 -2.02 15.92
C VAL A 101 13.61 -1.47 17.05
N GLY A 102 13.01 -0.62 17.88
CA GLY A 102 13.56 -0.11 19.14
C GLY A 102 12.75 -0.58 20.34
N PHE A 103 13.28 -0.36 21.55
CA PHE A 103 12.59 -0.70 22.80
C PHE A 103 13.00 0.26 23.93
N ASP A 104 12.20 0.28 25.00
CA ASP A 104 12.52 1.00 26.24
C ASP A 104 12.74 0.06 27.43
N PHE A 105 12.97 0.62 28.62
CA PHE A 105 13.23 -0.12 29.85
C PHE A 105 12.05 -0.14 30.83
N ARG A 106 10.81 0.13 30.37
CA ARG A 106 9.62 -0.04 31.22
C ARG A 106 9.45 -1.51 31.63
N LYS A 107 8.58 -1.78 32.61
CA LYS A 107 8.22 -3.15 33.02
C LYS A 107 6.69 -3.30 33.03
N PRO A 108 6.10 -4.01 32.06
CA PRO A 108 6.75 -4.59 30.87
C PRO A 108 7.31 -3.49 29.95
N TYR A 109 8.38 -3.80 29.23
CA TYR A 109 8.97 -2.86 28.28
C TYR A 109 8.08 -2.74 27.05
N TRP A 110 8.26 -1.65 26.31
CA TRP A 110 7.58 -1.49 25.02
C TRP A 110 8.56 -1.69 23.88
N VAL A 111 8.01 -2.17 22.78
CA VAL A 111 8.67 -2.22 21.48
C VAL A 111 8.09 -1.14 20.59
N TYR A 112 8.93 -0.61 19.72
CA TYR A 112 8.59 0.44 18.78
C TYR A 112 9.19 0.10 17.42
N GLY A 113 8.54 0.54 16.36
CA GLY A 113 9.14 0.40 15.05
C GLY A 113 8.38 1.14 13.97
N GLY A 114 9.09 1.37 12.88
CA GLY A 114 8.58 1.99 11.67
C GLY A 114 8.11 0.99 10.64
N LEU A 115 6.89 1.14 10.13
CA LEU A 115 6.35 0.32 9.04
C LEU A 115 6.46 1.04 7.69
N GLN A 116 6.67 0.27 6.61
CA GLN A 116 6.44 0.75 5.25
C GLN A 116 5.00 1.27 5.10
N ASP A 117 4.86 2.50 4.64
CA ASP A 117 3.60 3.19 4.33
C ASP A 117 2.55 3.29 5.46
N ASN A 118 2.82 2.73 6.64
CA ASN A 118 1.87 2.62 7.73
C ASN A 118 2.34 3.37 8.99
N GLY A 119 3.39 4.19 8.88
CA GLY A 119 3.92 5.01 9.97
C GLY A 119 4.60 4.20 11.06
N SER A 120 4.79 4.84 12.21
CA SER A 120 5.52 4.24 13.33
C SER A 120 4.57 3.93 14.48
N TRP A 121 4.84 2.82 15.15
CA TRP A 121 3.97 2.26 16.18
C TRP A 121 4.78 1.81 17.39
N GLY A 122 4.11 1.72 18.53
CA GLY A 122 4.67 1.04 19.71
C GLY A 122 3.61 0.40 20.59
N ALA A 123 4.01 -0.66 21.30
CA ALA A 123 3.14 -1.42 22.18
C ALA A 123 3.93 -2.06 23.33
N PRO A 124 3.29 -2.35 24.48
CA PRO A 124 3.91 -3.18 25.52
C PRO A 124 4.15 -4.59 24.98
N VAL A 125 5.19 -5.28 25.46
CA VAL A 125 5.40 -6.70 25.12
C VAL A 125 4.51 -7.66 25.90
N ALA A 126 3.85 -7.18 26.96
CA ALA A 126 2.97 -7.98 27.80
C ALA A 126 1.82 -7.13 28.34
N THR A 127 0.68 -7.78 28.52
CA THR A 127 -0.55 -7.17 29.04
C THR A 127 -1.23 -8.15 29.99
N LEU A 128 -2.22 -7.64 30.75
CA LEU A 128 -3.07 -8.48 31.60
C LEU A 128 -4.18 -9.19 30.80
N ASN A 129 -4.30 -8.89 29.51
CA ASN A 129 -5.22 -9.59 28.64
C ASN A 129 -4.75 -11.04 28.40
N ASN A 130 -5.63 -12.00 28.68
CA ASN A 130 -5.37 -13.43 28.50
C ASN A 130 -5.13 -13.83 27.03
N THR A 131 -5.55 -13.01 26.06
CA THR A 131 -5.29 -13.25 24.63
C THR A 131 -3.97 -12.67 24.14
N GLY A 132 -3.18 -12.06 25.03
CA GLY A 132 -1.96 -11.33 24.69
C GLY A 132 -2.25 -9.90 24.23
N VAL A 133 -1.19 -9.21 23.77
CA VAL A 133 -1.24 -7.81 23.33
C VAL A 133 -2.07 -7.72 22.07
N SER A 134 -3.13 -6.93 22.13
CA SER A 134 -4.09 -6.69 21.05
C SER A 134 -3.70 -5.49 20.19
N ASN A 135 -4.31 -5.37 19.01
CA ASN A 135 -4.09 -4.23 18.12
C ASN A 135 -4.44 -2.88 18.78
N ASP A 136 -5.42 -2.86 19.70
CA ASP A 136 -5.86 -1.64 20.39
C ASP A 136 -4.83 -1.12 21.42
N GLU A 137 -3.86 -1.96 21.79
CA GLU A 137 -2.78 -1.59 22.71
C GLU A 137 -1.57 -1.00 21.97
N TRP A 138 -1.58 -1.02 20.63
CA TRP A 138 -0.58 -0.33 19.81
C TRP A 138 -0.95 1.13 19.64
N ILE A 139 -0.02 2.02 19.97
CA ILE A 139 -0.15 3.45 19.75
C ILE A 139 0.63 3.84 18.50
N ARG A 140 0.03 4.73 17.70
CA ARG A 140 0.72 5.36 16.58
C ARG A 140 1.59 6.50 17.10
N THR A 141 2.87 6.46 16.77
CA THR A 141 3.89 7.42 17.25
C THR A 141 4.39 8.32 16.11
N GLY A 142 4.19 7.90 14.87
CA GLY A 142 4.56 8.63 13.66
C GLY A 142 3.70 8.27 12.45
N GLY A 143 3.76 9.10 11.41
CA GLY A 143 3.07 8.88 10.14
C GLY A 143 4.03 8.72 8.97
N GLY A 144 3.48 8.56 7.77
CA GLY A 144 4.27 8.38 6.55
C GLY A 144 5.02 7.06 6.54
N ASP A 145 6.23 7.09 5.99
CA ASP A 145 7.13 5.96 5.96
C ASP A 145 7.95 5.92 7.26
N GLY A 146 7.74 4.88 8.07
CA GLY A 146 8.08 4.88 9.50
C GLY A 146 9.56 4.62 9.83
N PHE A 147 10.41 4.37 8.82
CA PHE A 147 11.85 4.03 8.88
C PHE A 147 12.45 3.86 10.29
N LEU A 148 12.91 4.97 10.90
CA LEU A 148 13.54 4.98 12.21
C LEU A 148 12.59 5.55 13.26
N CYS A 149 12.41 4.81 14.34
CA CYS A 149 11.66 5.24 15.52
C CYS A 149 12.61 5.34 16.72
N PRO A 150 13.30 6.48 16.91
CA PRO A 150 14.21 6.64 18.04
C PRO A 150 13.41 6.75 19.34
N VAL A 151 13.83 6.00 20.37
CA VAL A 151 13.15 5.89 21.65
C VAL A 151 14.13 6.31 22.74
N ASP A 152 13.71 7.15 23.69
CA ASP A 152 14.45 7.30 24.94
C ASP A 152 14.30 6.01 25.75
N PRO A 153 15.39 5.28 26.02
CA PRO A 153 15.30 4.00 26.72
C PRO A 153 14.70 4.12 28.13
N LYS A 154 14.70 5.31 28.75
CA LYS A 154 14.15 5.54 30.08
C LYS A 154 12.70 6.03 30.06
N THR A 155 12.32 6.82 29.07
CA THR A 155 11.03 7.54 29.08
C THR A 155 10.08 7.17 27.94
N GLY A 156 10.56 6.49 26.89
CA GLY A 156 9.77 6.13 25.72
C GLY A 156 9.88 7.15 24.58
N ILE A 157 8.77 7.39 23.87
CA ILE A 157 8.62 8.42 22.83
C ILE A 157 7.84 9.59 23.43
#